data_AF-A0A2V9K204-F1
#
_entry.id   AF-A0A2V9K204-F1
#
_cell.length_a   1.000
_cell.length_b   1.000
_cell.length_c   1.000
_cell.angle_alpha   90.00
_cell.angle_beta   90.00
_cell.angle_gamma   90.00
#
_symmetry.space_group_name_H-M   'P 1'
#
loop_
_entity.id
_entity.type
_entity.pdbx_description
1 polymer ?
#
loop_
_entity_poly.entity_id
_entity_poly.type
_entity_poly.pdbx_seq_one_letter_code
_entity_poly.pdbx_strand_id
1 'polypeptide(L)'
;MKRNVLRAILTVFVASLGLSAVLTWGQSTTTVPSMKHVVIVFGENTSYSSSVGHMPYLDSLIAKYGLATNYVADTHPSIGNYLAWASGQIQTNDDGFSGTFTDDNIALDVQSAGLTWKDYVENINSSCPGINISGTSSYAKKHDPLAYFTNINQANRVCFDQFLSQDLKTGAVKSNALPNLSYLAPNLCNDAHDCSISTFDSWLQHYIPTLLASPPFQTGGDGLLIITFDEGSGSKSNTTSGIESGTWTGGQVETVVISPHAKAGFQSANSYHHESVLRLMEEALGLTEFPGASSNPNGALTAPINMSDFFTTGSTGSVTFTASSLGFPSTNDGSTSSLTVGIDNTTLSLVTPVFSIAGTNATDFSSSGCSSVAANSTCTLTVTFSPPTGASGTRSATLSGIGVTGTVGLTGTAVSGSTTSSFAVSPTSLTFHQVGSTKSVTVTNTSTSSSLTFTSAVSTADFTKAGCSSAVAAGSSCTITVTYTPTVAGAVAGTLTVSASGASPQTVSLTGKVHKL
;
A
#
# COMPACT_ATOMS: atom_id res chain seq x y z
N MET A 1 -11.11 83.27 2.77
CA MET A 1 -9.70 83.04 3.15
C MET A 1 -9.02 82.25 2.04
N LYS A 2 -7.85 82.73 1.59
CA LYS A 2 -6.89 82.09 0.65
C LYS A 2 -6.59 80.64 1.14
N ARG A 3 -6.21 79.62 0.35
CA ARG A 3 -5.16 79.54 -0.69
C ARG A 3 -5.04 78.07 -1.19
N ASN A 4 -4.84 77.87 -2.50
CA ASN A 4 -3.94 76.92 -3.22
C ASN A 4 -3.97 75.40 -2.90
N VAL A 5 -4.26 74.45 -3.82
CA VAL A 5 -3.66 74.06 -5.13
C VAL A 5 -2.68 72.85 -5.05
N LEU A 6 -3.01 71.79 -5.83
CA LEU A 6 -2.21 70.72 -6.47
C LEU A 6 -1.42 69.68 -5.63
N ARG A 7 -1.68 68.38 -5.90
CA ARG A 7 -0.84 67.52 -6.77
C ARG A 7 -1.52 66.17 -7.04
N ALA A 8 -1.64 65.81 -8.32
CA ALA A 8 -2.04 64.51 -8.84
C ALA A 8 -0.80 63.68 -9.17
N ILE A 9 -0.76 62.38 -8.85
CA ILE A 9 0.06 61.37 -9.56
C ILE A 9 -0.68 60.03 -9.61
N LEU A 10 -1.05 59.68 -10.85
CA LEU A 10 -1.25 58.40 -11.50
C LEU A 10 -0.77 57.13 -10.75
N THR A 11 -1.65 56.12 -10.62
CA THR A 11 -1.24 54.74 -10.32
C THR A 11 -1.70 53.82 -11.45
N VAL A 12 -0.73 53.31 -12.21
CA VAL A 12 -0.90 52.27 -13.23
C VAL A 12 -0.96 50.93 -12.51
N PHE A 13 -2.04 50.17 -12.68
CA PHE A 13 -2.14 48.78 -12.25
C PHE A 13 -1.35 47.90 -13.22
N VAL A 14 -0.21 47.35 -12.77
CA VAL A 14 0.45 46.21 -13.43
C VAL A 14 -0.03 44.95 -12.71
N ALA A 15 -0.80 44.11 -13.40
CA ALA A 15 -1.16 42.78 -12.92
C ALA A 15 0.03 41.84 -13.12
N SER A 16 0.85 41.67 -12.09
CA SER A 16 1.83 40.57 -12.03
C SER A 16 1.12 39.30 -11.54
N LEU A 17 0.89 38.35 -12.46
CA LEU A 17 0.57 36.96 -12.14
C LEU A 17 1.80 36.32 -11.47
N GLY A 18 1.87 36.40 -10.15
CA GLY A 18 2.82 35.63 -9.35
C GLY A 18 2.38 34.18 -9.30
N LEU A 19 3.03 33.33 -10.08
CA LEU A 19 2.94 31.88 -9.94
C LEU A 19 3.71 31.51 -8.66
N SER A 20 3.03 31.50 -7.51
CA SER A 20 3.60 30.94 -6.29
C SER A 20 3.69 29.42 -6.47
N ALA A 21 4.88 28.94 -6.84
CA ALA A 21 5.23 27.54 -6.68
C ALA A 21 5.11 27.20 -5.20
N VAL A 22 4.04 26.51 -4.82
CA VAL A 22 3.95 25.86 -3.52
C VAL A 22 5.03 24.78 -3.55
N LEU A 23 6.19 25.04 -2.94
CA LEU A 23 7.12 23.98 -2.58
C LEU A 23 6.41 23.12 -1.54
N THR A 24 5.73 22.07 -1.98
CA THR A 24 5.40 20.95 -1.11
C THR A 24 6.72 20.27 -0.80
N TRP A 25 7.24 20.52 0.39
CA TRP A 25 8.31 19.69 0.93
C TRP A 25 7.73 18.27 1.01
N GLY A 26 8.20 17.38 0.16
CA GLY A 26 7.91 15.95 0.30
C GLY A 26 8.43 15.52 1.66
N GLN A 27 7.52 15.36 2.62
CA GLN A 27 7.83 14.69 3.87
C GLN A 27 8.33 13.29 3.49
N SER A 28 9.59 12.97 3.83
CA SER A 28 10.04 11.59 3.83
C SER A 28 9.14 10.85 4.82
N THR A 29 8.21 10.05 4.30
CA THR A 29 7.45 9.12 5.14
C THR A 29 8.43 8.06 5.63
N THR A 30 8.88 8.19 6.87
CA THR A 30 9.48 7.09 7.62
C THR A 30 8.49 5.93 7.58
N THR A 31 8.94 4.73 7.20
CA THR A 31 8.10 3.52 7.19
C THR A 31 8.54 2.63 8.33
N VAL A 32 7.59 2.00 9.03
CA VAL A 32 7.90 0.98 10.02
C VAL A 32 8.55 -0.21 9.31
N PRO A 33 9.73 -0.68 9.73
CA PRO A 33 10.33 -1.88 9.16
C PRO A 33 9.43 -3.09 9.36
N SER A 34 9.35 -3.97 8.35
CA SER A 34 8.64 -5.24 8.52
C SER A 34 9.38 -6.12 9.53
N MET A 35 8.65 -6.60 10.52
CA MET A 35 9.10 -7.42 11.64
C MET A 35 8.14 -8.60 11.77
N LYS A 36 8.67 -9.77 12.13
CA LYS A 36 7.87 -11.00 12.18
C LYS A 36 7.50 -11.40 13.59
N HIS A 37 8.13 -10.81 14.61
CA HIS A 37 7.94 -11.19 16.01
C HIS A 37 7.68 -9.95 16.85
N VAL A 38 6.41 -9.63 17.06
CA VAL A 38 5.95 -8.52 17.87
C VAL A 38 5.53 -9.03 19.25
N VAL A 39 6.08 -8.43 20.29
CA VAL A 39 5.78 -8.72 21.70
C VAL A 39 5.32 -7.44 22.38
N ILE A 40 4.25 -7.51 23.16
CA ILE A 40 3.74 -6.37 23.92
C ILE A 40 3.43 -6.77 25.37
N VAL A 41 3.74 -5.88 26.30
CA VAL A 41 3.44 -6.02 27.73
C VAL A 41 2.99 -4.66 28.28
N PHE A 42 1.99 -4.70 29.16
CA PHE A 42 1.45 -3.54 29.85
C PHE A 42 1.72 -3.65 31.35
N GLY A 43 2.13 -2.55 31.97
CA GLY A 43 1.90 -2.31 33.40
C GLY A 43 0.61 -1.50 33.63
N GLU A 44 0.23 -1.36 34.89
CA GLU A 44 -1.00 -0.70 35.35
C GLU A 44 -0.66 0.61 36.11
N ASN A 45 -1.51 1.64 35.95
CA ASN A 45 -1.68 2.81 36.82
C ASN A 45 -0.41 3.56 37.21
N THR A 46 0.58 3.61 36.31
CA THR A 46 1.88 4.20 36.59
C THR A 46 2.19 5.36 35.64
N SER A 47 2.24 6.58 36.18
CA SER A 47 2.62 7.78 35.44
C SER A 47 4.08 7.71 34.96
N TYR A 48 4.35 8.29 33.79
CA TYR A 48 5.71 8.45 33.22
C TYR A 48 6.73 8.98 34.23
N SER A 49 6.36 9.99 35.03
CA SER A 49 7.26 10.59 36.03
C SER A 49 7.56 9.70 37.23
N SER A 50 6.73 8.67 37.46
CA SER A 50 6.87 7.72 38.56
C SER A 50 7.70 6.51 38.16
N SER A 51 7.71 6.15 36.86
CA SER A 51 8.45 5.00 36.35
C SER A 51 9.83 5.37 35.77
N VAL A 52 9.89 6.36 34.88
CA VAL A 52 11.15 6.78 34.23
C VAL A 52 12.13 7.30 35.27
N GLY A 53 13.34 6.72 35.30
CA GLY A 53 14.38 6.99 36.29
C GLY A 53 14.21 6.26 37.63
N HIS A 54 13.18 5.43 37.78
CA HIS A 54 12.85 4.69 39.02
C HIS A 54 12.71 3.18 38.79
N MET A 55 12.90 2.70 37.56
CA MET A 55 12.82 1.29 37.16
C MET A 55 14.13 0.90 36.47
N PRO A 56 15.20 0.56 37.24
CA PRO A 56 16.55 0.45 36.70
C PRO A 56 16.71 -0.52 35.51
N TYR A 57 15.93 -1.61 35.46
CA TYR A 57 15.99 -2.51 34.32
C TYR A 57 15.31 -1.90 33.10
N LEU A 58 14.09 -1.38 33.21
CA LEU A 58 13.40 -0.71 32.11
C LEU A 58 14.17 0.53 31.60
N ASP A 59 14.70 1.35 32.51
CA ASP A 59 15.56 2.51 32.21
C ASP A 59 16.81 2.10 31.40
N SER A 60 17.37 0.92 31.67
CA SER A 60 18.52 0.41 30.91
C SER A 60 18.15 0.11 29.45
N LEU A 61 16.89 -0.22 29.17
CA LEU A 61 16.39 -0.47 27.82
C LEU A 61 16.16 0.85 27.08
N ILE A 62 15.69 1.91 27.76
CA ILE A 62 15.58 3.26 27.18
C ILE A 62 16.93 3.72 26.63
N ALA A 63 18.00 3.58 27.41
CA ALA A 63 19.34 4.00 26.99
C ALA A 63 19.85 3.26 25.74
N LYS A 64 19.34 2.04 25.49
CA LYS A 64 19.76 1.19 24.37
C LYS A 64 18.86 1.31 23.14
N TYR A 65 17.59 1.64 23.31
CA TYR A 65 16.59 1.62 22.25
C TYR A 65 15.81 2.95 22.21
N GLY A 66 14.48 2.94 22.22
CA GLY A 66 13.66 4.13 22.08
C GLY A 66 12.70 4.37 23.24
N LEU A 67 12.44 5.65 23.55
CA LEU A 67 11.40 6.10 24.49
C LEU A 67 10.45 7.11 23.84
N ALA A 68 9.14 6.94 24.03
CA ALA A 68 8.14 7.94 23.72
C ALA A 68 7.99 8.92 24.90
N THR A 69 8.52 10.13 24.75
CA THR A 69 8.48 11.14 25.82
C THR A 69 7.17 11.92 25.88
N ASN A 70 6.29 11.74 24.90
CA ASN A 70 4.97 12.38 24.84
C ASN A 70 3.88 11.36 24.48
N TYR A 71 3.83 10.25 25.24
CA TYR A 71 2.80 9.24 25.15
C TYR A 71 1.71 9.47 26.20
N VAL A 72 0.44 9.52 25.79
CA VAL A 72 -0.69 9.78 26.69
C VAL A 72 -1.70 8.67 26.55
N ALA A 73 -2.01 8.00 27.65
CA ALA A 73 -3.05 7.00 27.70
C ALA A 73 -4.42 7.62 27.39
N ASP A 74 -5.27 6.82 26.76
CA ASP A 74 -6.51 7.27 26.16
C ASP A 74 -7.55 7.68 27.19
N THR A 75 -7.67 6.91 28.27
CA THR A 75 -8.81 7.06 29.18
C THR A 75 -8.55 6.57 30.59
N HIS A 76 -9.59 6.68 31.42
CA HIS A 76 -9.76 5.99 32.69
C HIS A 76 -11.17 5.38 32.72
N PRO A 77 -11.38 4.21 33.35
CA PRO A 77 -10.40 3.34 34.02
C PRO A 77 -9.67 2.40 33.03
N SER A 78 -8.79 1.54 33.56
CA SER A 78 -7.88 0.64 32.85
C SER A 78 -8.46 -0.06 31.62
N ILE A 79 -9.64 -0.69 31.72
CA ILE A 79 -10.16 -1.59 30.66
C ILE A 79 -10.22 -0.94 29.27
N GLY A 80 -10.53 0.36 29.20
CA GLY A 80 -10.60 1.08 27.92
C GLY A 80 -9.25 1.19 27.22
N ASN A 81 -8.18 1.38 27.99
CA ASN A 81 -6.81 1.45 27.47
C ASN A 81 -6.34 0.10 26.90
N TYR A 82 -6.66 -1.00 27.60
CA TYR A 82 -6.38 -2.35 27.10
C TYR A 82 -7.13 -2.65 25.78
N LEU A 83 -8.39 -2.21 25.68
CA LEU A 83 -9.18 -2.37 24.46
C LEU A 83 -8.68 -1.49 23.31
N ALA A 84 -8.16 -0.30 23.62
CA ALA A 84 -7.61 0.64 22.65
C ALA A 84 -6.39 0.07 21.92
N TRP A 85 -5.45 -0.59 22.62
CA TRP A 85 -4.33 -1.24 21.91
C TRP A 85 -4.76 -2.50 21.17
N ALA A 86 -5.81 -3.20 21.60
CA ALA A 86 -6.24 -4.44 20.96
C ALA A 86 -7.11 -4.23 19.70
N SER A 87 -7.87 -3.14 19.65
CA SER A 87 -8.91 -2.90 18.61
C SER A 87 -8.98 -1.47 18.10
N GLY A 88 -8.17 -0.56 18.65
CA GLY A 88 -8.22 0.86 18.31
C GLY A 88 -9.49 1.55 18.82
N GLN A 89 -10.21 0.94 19.76
CA GLN A 89 -11.48 1.44 20.27
C GLN A 89 -11.57 1.27 21.79
N ILE A 90 -12.37 2.13 22.42
CA ILE A 90 -12.84 1.95 23.79
C ILE A 90 -14.25 1.38 23.72
N GLN A 91 -14.40 0.05 23.59
CA GLN A 91 -15.74 -0.56 23.57
C GLN A 91 -16.45 -0.44 24.93
N THR A 92 -15.68 -0.34 26.02
CA THR A 92 -16.19 -0.08 27.37
C THR A 92 -15.14 0.62 28.22
N ASN A 93 -15.62 1.43 29.17
CA ASN A 93 -14.85 2.03 30.27
C ASN A 93 -15.39 1.57 31.63
N ASP A 94 -16.04 0.41 31.67
CA ASP A 94 -16.53 -0.22 32.90
C ASP A 94 -15.63 -1.41 33.25
N ASP A 95 -14.77 -1.25 34.26
CA ASP A 95 -13.89 -2.30 34.79
C ASP A 95 -14.67 -3.55 35.29
N GLY A 96 -15.96 -3.39 35.58
CA GLY A 96 -16.86 -4.49 35.94
C GLY A 96 -17.46 -5.23 34.74
N PHE A 97 -17.14 -4.82 33.51
CA PHE A 97 -17.68 -5.44 32.31
C PHE A 97 -17.27 -6.91 32.21
N SER A 98 -18.27 -7.77 32.01
CA SER A 98 -18.09 -9.22 31.92
C SER A 98 -18.54 -9.81 30.59
N GLY A 99 -18.99 -8.96 29.65
CA GLY A 99 -19.45 -9.38 28.33
C GLY A 99 -18.32 -9.76 27.39
N THR A 100 -18.64 -9.75 26.10
CA THR A 100 -17.73 -10.11 25.01
C THR A 100 -17.98 -9.22 23.80
N PHE A 101 -16.96 -9.11 22.95
CA PHE A 101 -16.99 -8.36 21.69
C PHE A 101 -16.74 -9.29 20.50
N THR A 102 -17.13 -8.81 19.32
CA THR A 102 -16.86 -9.43 18.01
C THR A 102 -16.36 -8.41 17.00
N ASP A 103 -15.99 -7.22 17.48
CA ASP A 103 -15.41 -6.16 16.68
C ASP A 103 -14.04 -6.58 16.15
N ASP A 104 -13.60 -5.82 15.15
CA ASP A 104 -12.29 -6.00 14.54
C ASP A 104 -11.17 -5.75 15.57
N ASN A 105 -10.10 -6.53 15.50
CA ASN A 105 -9.02 -6.52 16.48
C ASN A 105 -7.75 -7.18 15.96
N ILE A 106 -6.61 -6.81 16.55
CA ILE A 106 -5.29 -7.25 16.10
C ILE A 106 -5.14 -8.78 16.03
N ALA A 107 -5.73 -9.53 16.97
CA ALA A 107 -5.65 -10.99 16.94
C ALA A 107 -6.48 -11.60 15.79
N LEU A 108 -7.61 -10.99 15.45
CA LEU A 108 -8.40 -11.32 14.25
C LEU A 108 -7.62 -10.99 12.96
N ASP A 109 -6.95 -9.86 12.90
CA ASP A 109 -6.18 -9.47 11.71
C ASP A 109 -4.98 -10.38 11.49
N VAL A 110 -4.22 -10.66 12.56
CA VAL A 110 -3.08 -11.59 12.52
C VAL A 110 -3.51 -12.98 12.08
N GLN A 111 -4.59 -13.55 12.65
CA GLN A 111 -5.05 -14.88 12.22
C GLN A 111 -5.58 -14.88 10.77
N SER A 112 -6.22 -13.79 10.33
CA SER A 112 -6.77 -13.65 8.97
C SER A 112 -5.66 -13.52 7.93
N ALA A 113 -4.52 -12.92 8.29
CA ALA A 113 -3.30 -12.88 7.50
C ALA A 113 -2.52 -14.21 7.47
N GLY A 114 -3.02 -15.25 8.15
CA GLY A 114 -2.34 -16.55 8.27
C GLY A 114 -1.12 -16.52 9.18
N LEU A 115 -0.98 -15.49 10.00
CA LEU A 115 0.07 -15.33 10.99
C LEU A 115 -0.37 -15.95 12.34
N THR A 116 0.60 -16.20 13.20
CA THR A 116 0.39 -16.84 14.51
C THR A 116 0.35 -15.82 15.63
N TRP A 117 -0.48 -16.04 16.64
CA TRP A 117 -0.50 -15.22 17.84
C TRP A 117 -0.66 -16.06 19.11
N LYS A 118 -0.15 -15.58 20.24
CA LYS A 118 -0.43 -16.11 21.57
C LYS A 118 -0.59 -14.99 22.59
N ASP A 119 -1.45 -15.26 23.56
CA ASP A 119 -1.65 -14.48 24.78
C ASP A 119 -1.14 -15.32 25.96
N TYR A 120 -0.06 -14.90 26.59
CA TYR A 120 0.61 -15.60 27.67
C TYR A 120 0.15 -15.01 29.00
N VAL A 121 -0.64 -15.79 29.74
CA VAL A 121 -1.33 -15.29 30.94
C VAL A 121 -0.70 -15.84 32.21
N GLU A 122 -0.24 -14.95 33.09
CA GLU A 122 0.40 -15.32 34.35
C GLU A 122 -0.60 -15.83 35.39
N ASN A 123 -0.20 -16.89 36.11
CA ASN A 123 -0.93 -17.49 37.24
C ASN A 123 -2.40 -17.87 36.97
N ILE A 124 -2.75 -18.18 35.72
CA ILE A 124 -4.00 -18.87 35.40
C ILE A 124 -3.85 -20.38 35.73
N ASN A 125 -4.74 -20.99 36.54
CA ASN A 125 -4.63 -22.41 36.92
C ASN A 125 -6.01 -23.12 36.84
N SER A 126 -6.10 -24.46 36.66
CA SER A 126 -5.12 -25.49 37.05
C SER A 126 -4.58 -26.45 35.96
N SER A 127 -4.78 -26.23 34.65
CA SER A 127 -4.08 -26.94 33.55
C SER A 127 -4.38 -26.29 32.19
N CYS A 128 -4.02 -25.02 31.98
CA CYS A 128 -4.56 -24.15 30.91
C CYS A 128 -4.67 -24.83 29.54
N PRO A 129 -5.88 -24.90 28.96
CA PRO A 129 -6.37 -23.82 28.09
C PRO A 129 -7.83 -23.35 28.39
N GLY A 130 -8.15 -22.06 28.17
CA GLY A 130 -9.53 -21.55 27.93
C GLY A 130 -10.37 -20.89 29.06
N ILE A 131 -9.82 -20.61 30.25
CA ILE A 131 -10.44 -20.01 31.47
C ILE A 131 -11.50 -20.84 32.21
N ASN A 132 -11.24 -21.15 33.49
CA ASN A 132 -12.29 -21.34 34.51
C ASN A 132 -11.73 -20.92 35.88
N ILE A 133 -12.21 -19.82 36.46
CA ILE A 133 -11.68 -19.30 37.73
C ILE A 133 -12.78 -19.32 38.80
N SER A 134 -12.54 -20.07 39.88
CA SER A 134 -13.21 -19.88 41.17
C SER A 134 -12.14 -19.82 42.27
N GLY A 135 -12.01 -18.66 42.94
CA GLY A 135 -11.04 -18.43 44.02
C GLY A 135 -9.91 -17.45 43.65
N THR A 136 -9.01 -17.22 44.61
CA THR A 136 -7.96 -16.16 44.71
C THR A 136 -6.92 -16.13 43.58
N SER A 137 -7.33 -16.07 42.31
CA SER A 137 -6.41 -15.85 41.20
C SER A 137 -5.89 -14.42 41.22
N SER A 138 -4.58 -14.25 41.11
CA SER A 138 -3.95 -12.94 40.83
C SER A 138 -4.19 -12.47 39.39
N TYR A 139 -4.99 -13.16 38.58
CA TYR A 139 -5.34 -12.74 37.23
C TYR A 139 -6.55 -11.81 37.22
N ALA A 140 -6.48 -10.75 36.41
CA ALA A 140 -7.59 -9.85 36.15
C ALA A 140 -7.92 -9.82 34.65
N LYS A 141 -9.13 -10.30 34.28
CA LYS A 141 -9.59 -10.31 32.89
C LYS A 141 -9.56 -8.91 32.26
N LYS A 142 -9.84 -7.85 33.04
CA LYS A 142 -9.78 -6.45 32.58
C LYS A 142 -8.40 -6.00 32.09
N HIS A 143 -7.32 -6.69 32.46
CA HIS A 143 -5.96 -6.43 31.98
C HIS A 143 -5.57 -7.36 30.81
N ASP A 144 -6.51 -8.15 30.28
CA ASP A 144 -6.28 -9.08 29.19
C ASP A 144 -7.38 -8.89 28.12
N PRO A 145 -7.20 -7.95 27.19
CA PRO A 145 -8.25 -7.55 26.26
C PRO A 145 -8.65 -8.67 25.29
N LEU A 146 -7.71 -9.55 24.93
CA LEU A 146 -7.97 -10.67 24.03
C LEU A 146 -8.95 -11.68 24.64
N ALA A 147 -9.09 -11.72 25.97
CA ALA A 147 -10.11 -12.50 26.66
C ALA A 147 -11.57 -12.05 26.39
N TYR A 148 -11.79 -10.84 25.85
CA TYR A 148 -13.13 -10.33 25.56
C TYR A 148 -13.60 -10.63 24.14
N PHE A 149 -12.71 -10.96 23.20
CA PHE A 149 -13.07 -11.19 21.81
C PHE A 149 -13.43 -12.66 21.56
N THR A 150 -14.56 -12.91 20.91
CA THR A 150 -15.08 -14.27 20.63
C THR A 150 -14.89 -14.71 19.17
N ASN A 151 -14.47 -13.80 18.30
CA ASN A 151 -14.16 -14.01 16.89
C ASN A 151 -12.69 -14.44 16.63
N ILE A 152 -11.93 -14.72 17.70
CA ILE A 152 -10.53 -15.17 17.63
C ILE A 152 -10.36 -16.58 18.20
N ASN A 153 -9.29 -17.27 17.81
CA ASN A 153 -9.02 -18.61 18.33
C ASN A 153 -8.59 -18.58 19.81
N GLN A 154 -9.54 -18.81 20.72
CA GLN A 154 -9.30 -18.79 22.16
C GLN A 154 -8.31 -19.88 22.67
N ALA A 155 -7.98 -20.88 21.86
CA ALA A 155 -6.93 -21.84 22.19
C ALA A 155 -5.52 -21.21 22.21
N ASN A 156 -5.34 -20.02 21.63
CA ASN A 156 -4.07 -19.29 21.61
C ASN A 156 -3.77 -18.55 22.92
N ARG A 157 -4.71 -18.57 23.88
CA ARG A 157 -4.52 -18.04 25.24
C ARG A 157 -3.95 -19.14 26.14
N VAL A 158 -2.68 -19.01 26.49
CA VAL A 158 -1.84 -20.07 27.04
C VAL A 158 -1.27 -19.72 28.41
N CYS A 159 -0.81 -20.73 29.16
CA CYS A 159 -0.10 -20.48 30.41
C CYS A 159 1.20 -19.71 30.15
N PHE A 160 1.52 -18.75 31.02
CA PHE A 160 2.76 -17.96 30.92
C PHE A 160 4.05 -18.79 30.83
N ASP A 161 4.12 -19.92 31.55
CA ASP A 161 5.30 -20.80 31.54
C ASP A 161 5.68 -21.29 30.13
N GLN A 162 4.74 -21.33 29.18
CA GLN A 162 5.03 -21.71 27.79
C GLN A 162 6.00 -20.72 27.12
N PHE A 163 5.97 -19.44 27.50
CA PHE A 163 6.81 -18.39 26.92
C PHE A 163 8.30 -18.74 27.01
N LEU A 164 8.81 -19.00 28.22
CA LEU A 164 10.22 -19.38 28.40
C LEU A 164 10.48 -20.86 28.09
N SER A 165 9.61 -21.75 28.57
CA SER A 165 9.90 -23.20 28.57
C SER A 165 9.70 -23.88 27.22
N GLN A 166 8.96 -23.25 26.31
CA GLN A 166 8.65 -23.79 24.98
C GLN A 166 9.05 -22.81 23.88
N ASP A 167 8.45 -21.63 23.85
CA ASP A 167 8.51 -20.73 22.70
C ASP A 167 9.84 -19.97 22.60
N LEU A 168 10.51 -19.70 23.73
CA LEU A 168 11.87 -19.13 23.80
C LEU A 168 12.98 -20.16 24.10
N LYS A 169 12.66 -21.45 24.17
CA LYS A 169 13.67 -22.49 24.44
C LYS A 169 14.73 -22.53 23.34
N THR A 170 15.99 -22.69 23.73
CA THR A 170 17.13 -22.81 22.79
C THR A 170 16.88 -23.92 21.76
N GLY A 171 16.82 -23.54 20.48
CA GLY A 171 16.47 -24.43 19.36
C GLY A 171 15.07 -24.17 18.78
N ALA A 172 14.09 -23.81 19.61
CA ALA A 172 12.71 -23.49 19.19
C ALA A 172 12.62 -22.12 18.51
N VAL A 173 13.39 -21.14 18.98
CA VAL A 173 13.47 -19.81 18.33
C VAL A 173 14.20 -19.87 16.97
N LYS A 174 15.00 -20.92 16.72
CA LYS A 174 15.55 -21.19 15.37
C LYS A 174 14.54 -21.87 14.44
N SER A 175 13.46 -22.44 14.99
CA SER A 175 12.41 -23.14 14.24
C SER A 175 11.08 -22.38 14.19
N ASN A 176 11.07 -21.06 14.41
CA ASN A 176 9.89 -20.19 14.31
C ASN A 176 8.79 -20.48 15.37
N ALA A 177 9.20 -20.82 16.61
CA ALA A 177 8.27 -21.13 17.71
C ALA A 177 7.70 -19.89 18.42
N LEU A 178 8.41 -18.76 18.42
CA LEU A 178 7.87 -17.49 18.90
C LEU A 178 6.78 -17.03 17.90
N PRO A 179 5.53 -16.77 18.34
CA PRO A 179 4.47 -16.34 17.45
C PRO A 179 4.75 -14.98 16.82
N ASN A 180 3.99 -14.66 15.78
CA ASN A 180 4.08 -13.34 15.16
C ASN A 180 3.63 -12.22 16.10
N LEU A 181 2.54 -12.44 16.84
CA LEU A 181 2.08 -11.54 17.90
C LEU A 181 2.09 -12.26 19.25
N SER A 182 2.72 -11.67 20.26
CA SER A 182 2.76 -12.20 21.63
C SER A 182 2.33 -11.11 22.62
N TYR A 183 1.24 -11.34 23.33
CA TYR A 183 0.88 -10.52 24.49
C TYR A 183 1.35 -11.20 25.77
N LEU A 184 2.11 -10.50 26.61
CA LEU A 184 2.49 -10.97 27.93
C LEU A 184 1.58 -10.27 28.95
N ALA A 185 0.68 -11.02 29.59
CA ALA A 185 -0.25 -10.53 30.58
C ALA A 185 0.26 -10.85 31.99
N PRO A 186 0.87 -9.88 32.72
CA PRO A 186 1.29 -10.09 34.10
C PRO A 186 0.08 -10.30 35.01
N ASN A 187 0.31 -10.91 36.17
CA ASN A 187 -0.70 -10.94 37.23
C ASN A 187 -0.76 -9.58 37.96
N LEU A 188 -1.78 -9.40 38.82
CA LEU A 188 -2.01 -8.20 39.61
C LEU A 188 -0.81 -7.73 40.44
N CYS A 189 0.04 -8.63 40.95
CA CYS A 189 1.26 -8.21 41.66
C CYS A 189 2.44 -7.88 40.73
N ASN A 190 2.39 -8.34 39.49
CA ASN A 190 3.45 -8.12 38.51
C ASN A 190 3.06 -7.09 37.45
N ASP A 191 2.04 -6.26 37.69
CA ASP A 191 1.59 -5.23 36.76
C ASP A 191 2.03 -3.81 37.18
N ALA A 192 2.72 -3.63 38.31
CA ALA A 192 3.16 -2.33 38.85
C ALA A 192 2.12 -1.53 39.64
N HIS A 193 0.94 -2.08 39.92
CA HIS A 193 -0.10 -1.37 40.67
C HIS A 193 -0.48 -2.05 42.00
N ASP A 194 -0.91 -3.33 42.02
CA ASP A 194 -1.24 -3.98 43.31
C ASP A 194 0.03 -4.25 44.15
N CYS A 195 1.18 -4.33 43.47
CA CYS A 195 2.51 -4.34 44.08
C CYS A 195 3.36 -3.21 43.50
N SER A 196 4.57 -3.03 44.02
CA SER A 196 5.42 -1.88 43.65
C SER A 196 5.92 -1.94 42.20
N ILE A 197 6.22 -0.77 41.63
CA ILE A 197 6.94 -0.65 40.34
C ILE A 197 8.26 -1.45 40.30
N SER A 198 8.92 -1.61 41.45
CA SER A 198 10.14 -2.43 41.57
C SER A 198 9.87 -3.94 41.44
N THR A 199 8.66 -4.39 41.77
CA THR A 199 8.21 -5.78 41.56
C THR A 199 8.05 -6.04 40.07
N PHE A 200 7.38 -5.13 39.34
CA PHE A 200 7.28 -5.22 37.89
C PHE A 200 8.65 -5.10 37.19
N ASP A 201 9.53 -4.18 37.62
CA ASP A 201 10.88 -4.06 37.04
C ASP A 201 11.70 -5.35 37.23
N SER A 202 11.56 -6.01 38.39
CA SER A 202 12.17 -7.31 38.66
C SER A 202 11.58 -8.43 37.80
N TRP A 203 10.26 -8.39 37.55
CA TRP A 203 9.57 -9.32 36.65
C TRP A 203 10.05 -9.15 35.20
N LEU A 204 10.16 -7.90 34.72
CA LEU A 204 10.74 -7.59 33.41
C LEU A 204 12.18 -8.09 33.32
N GLN A 205 13.00 -7.84 34.34
CA GLN A 205 14.38 -8.32 34.41
C GLN A 205 14.49 -9.85 34.38
N HIS A 206 13.47 -10.58 34.84
CA HIS A 206 13.47 -12.04 34.80
C HIS A 206 13.21 -12.58 33.38
N TYR A 207 12.21 -12.04 32.68
CA TYR A 207 11.73 -12.61 31.41
C TYR A 207 12.35 -11.97 30.17
N ILE A 208 12.48 -10.64 30.14
CA ILE A 208 12.85 -9.89 28.94
C ILE A 208 14.30 -10.15 28.49
N PRO A 209 15.32 -10.38 29.35
CA PRO A 209 16.67 -10.69 28.86
C PRO A 209 16.74 -11.94 27.99
N THR A 210 15.93 -12.96 28.29
CA THR A 210 15.89 -14.20 27.49
C THR A 210 15.27 -13.93 26.11
N LEU A 211 14.21 -13.12 26.05
CA LEU A 211 13.62 -12.65 24.79
C LEU A 211 14.65 -11.85 23.98
N LEU A 212 15.33 -10.89 24.61
CA LEU A 212 16.28 -10.03 23.91
C LEU A 212 17.53 -10.79 23.45
N ALA A 213 17.92 -11.88 24.12
CA ALA A 213 19.00 -12.77 23.68
C ALA A 213 18.60 -13.68 22.50
N SER A 214 17.32 -13.73 22.16
CA SER A 214 16.80 -14.59 21.10
C SER A 214 17.05 -14.01 19.69
N PRO A 215 17.17 -14.84 18.64
CA PRO A 215 17.51 -14.39 17.28
C PRO A 215 16.71 -13.19 16.74
N PRO A 216 15.38 -13.09 16.92
CA PRO A 216 14.62 -11.92 16.45
C PRO A 216 15.11 -10.58 17.04
N PHE A 217 15.70 -10.58 18.23
CA PHE A 217 16.13 -9.35 18.92
C PHE A 217 17.64 -9.11 18.82
N GLN A 218 18.37 -9.94 18.08
CA GLN A 218 19.79 -9.74 17.79
C GLN A 218 19.97 -8.92 16.50
N THR A 219 21.21 -8.49 16.22
CA THR A 219 21.54 -7.74 15.00
C THR A 219 21.07 -8.48 13.75
N GLY A 220 20.24 -7.80 12.92
CA GLY A 220 19.65 -8.38 11.71
C GLY A 220 18.42 -9.24 11.94
N GLY A 221 17.96 -9.38 13.19
CA GLY A 221 16.67 -9.97 13.54
C GLY A 221 15.49 -9.05 13.22
N ASP A 222 14.28 -9.57 13.41
CA ASP A 222 13.00 -8.99 13.01
C ASP A 222 12.01 -8.86 14.19
N GLY A 223 12.54 -8.60 15.39
CA GLY A 223 11.78 -8.48 16.63
C GLY A 223 11.35 -7.04 16.96
N LEU A 224 10.15 -6.92 17.52
CA LEU A 224 9.63 -5.71 18.15
C LEU A 224 9.15 -6.07 19.55
N LEU A 225 9.60 -5.34 20.56
CA LEU A 225 9.06 -5.39 21.91
C LEU A 225 8.59 -4.00 22.30
N ILE A 226 7.36 -3.92 22.78
CA ILE A 226 6.77 -2.71 23.33
C ILE A 226 6.46 -2.96 24.80
N ILE A 227 7.02 -2.12 25.68
CA ILE A 227 6.69 -2.10 27.10
C ILE A 227 6.00 -0.76 27.35
N THR A 228 4.75 -0.79 27.82
CA THR A 228 3.97 0.42 28.10
C THR A 228 3.15 0.27 29.38
N PHE A 229 2.39 1.31 29.76
CA PHE A 229 1.43 1.25 30.86
C PHE A 229 0.05 1.67 30.36
N ASP A 230 -1.01 1.16 30.98
CA ASP A 230 -2.38 1.42 30.57
C ASP A 230 -2.81 2.88 30.81
N GLU A 231 -2.51 3.44 31.98
CA GLU A 231 -2.88 4.77 32.41
C GLU A 231 -1.97 5.29 33.54
N GLY A 232 -2.10 6.57 33.85
CA GLY A 232 -1.33 7.27 34.88
C GLY A 232 -2.04 8.53 35.38
N SER A 233 -1.54 9.06 36.48
CA SER A 233 -2.01 10.32 37.06
C SER A 233 -1.25 11.55 36.50
N GLY A 234 -1.79 12.76 36.70
CA GLY A 234 -1.09 14.03 36.42
C GLY A 234 -1.90 15.02 35.57
N SER A 235 -1.24 16.06 35.04
CA SER A 235 -1.90 17.18 34.32
C SER A 235 -2.60 16.80 33.01
N LYS A 236 -2.33 15.58 32.50
CA LYS A 236 -3.00 15.00 31.33
C LYS A 236 -4.04 13.94 31.72
N SER A 237 -4.36 13.83 33.01
CA SER A 237 -5.43 12.95 33.51
C SER A 237 -6.69 13.76 33.82
N ASN A 238 -7.85 13.30 33.35
CA ASN A 238 -9.17 13.87 33.68
C ASN A 238 -10.24 12.76 33.70
N THR A 239 -11.40 13.04 34.28
CA THR A 239 -12.53 12.09 34.44
C THR A 239 -13.59 12.20 33.33
N THR A 240 -13.31 12.90 32.22
CA THR A 240 -14.32 13.21 31.18
C THR A 240 -13.87 12.72 29.78
N SER A 241 -14.65 11.80 29.19
CA SER A 241 -14.49 11.03 27.92
C SER A 241 -13.90 11.78 26.72
N GLY A 242 -13.20 11.19 25.73
CA GLY A 242 -12.91 9.82 25.27
C GLY A 242 -12.26 9.95 23.87
N ILE A 243 -11.82 8.87 23.21
CA ILE A 243 -11.15 8.94 21.87
C ILE A 243 -11.94 9.79 20.85
N GLU A 244 -13.28 9.76 20.89
CA GLU A 244 -14.16 10.49 19.96
C GLU A 244 -14.16 12.02 20.14
N SER A 245 -13.71 12.54 21.30
CA SER A 245 -13.61 13.99 21.55
C SER A 245 -12.21 14.55 21.34
N GLY A 246 -11.22 13.71 20.98
CA GLY A 246 -9.81 14.09 20.90
C GLY A 246 -9.22 14.56 22.24
N THR A 247 -9.81 14.12 23.35
CA THR A 247 -9.37 14.48 24.71
C THR A 247 -8.87 13.21 25.40
N TRP A 248 -7.56 13.02 25.39
CA TRP A 248 -6.91 11.90 26.07
C TRP A 248 -6.74 12.23 27.54
N THR A 249 -7.24 11.34 28.37
CA THR A 249 -7.46 11.61 29.79
C THR A 249 -6.86 10.57 30.70
N GLY A 250 -6.18 9.55 30.15
CA GLY A 250 -5.50 8.51 30.92
C GLY A 250 -4.15 8.93 31.49
N GLY A 251 -3.71 10.18 31.30
CA GLY A 251 -2.41 10.65 31.80
C GLY A 251 -1.22 10.22 30.95
N GLN A 252 -0.05 10.78 31.25
CA GLN A 252 1.19 10.46 30.54
C GLN A 252 1.81 9.18 31.12
N VAL A 253 2.13 8.21 30.25
CA VAL A 253 2.70 6.91 30.62
C VAL A 253 4.04 6.68 29.93
N GLU A 254 4.86 5.79 30.48
CA GLU A 254 6.12 5.37 29.86
C GLU A 254 5.86 4.35 28.75
N THR A 255 6.45 4.56 27.58
CA THR A 255 6.38 3.61 26.46
C THR A 255 7.76 3.45 25.83
N VAL A 256 8.34 2.26 25.98
CA VAL A 256 9.67 1.91 25.49
C VAL A 256 9.53 1.01 24.25
N VAL A 257 10.17 1.42 23.16
CA VAL A 257 10.18 0.70 21.87
C VAL A 257 11.54 0.03 21.69
N ILE A 258 11.53 -1.30 21.62
CA ILE A 258 12.74 -2.13 21.63
C ILE A 258 12.79 -2.99 20.38
N SER A 259 13.81 -2.78 19.54
CA SER A 259 14.00 -3.53 18.30
C SER A 259 15.45 -3.42 17.82
N PRO A 260 16.01 -4.41 17.12
CA PRO A 260 17.28 -4.26 16.39
C PRO A 260 17.21 -3.17 15.30
N HIS A 261 16.01 -2.74 14.90
CA HIS A 261 15.80 -1.65 13.95
C HIS A 261 15.62 -0.26 14.62
N ALA A 262 15.42 -0.22 15.94
CA ALA A 262 15.20 1.03 16.65
C ALA A 262 16.50 1.86 16.70
N LYS A 263 16.38 3.19 16.60
CA LYS A 263 17.48 4.11 16.85
C LYS A 263 17.92 3.96 18.31
N ALA A 264 19.21 3.72 18.54
CA ALA A 264 19.74 3.56 19.88
C ALA A 264 19.65 4.87 20.70
N GLY A 265 19.09 4.78 21.90
CA GLY A 265 18.88 5.90 22.82
C GLY A 265 17.92 6.99 22.31
N PHE A 266 17.07 6.68 21.33
CA PHE A 266 16.21 7.68 20.70
C PHE A 266 15.04 8.07 21.61
N GLN A 267 14.71 9.35 21.62
CA GLN A 267 13.58 9.87 22.36
C GLN A 267 12.68 10.63 21.41
N SER A 268 11.46 10.12 21.21
CA SER A 268 10.46 10.80 20.39
C SER A 268 9.65 11.78 21.24
N ALA A 269 9.45 12.99 20.72
CA ALA A 269 8.58 14.01 21.29
C ALA A 269 7.21 14.10 20.59
N ASN A 270 6.96 13.25 19.59
CA ASN A 270 5.67 13.16 18.92
C ASN A 270 4.58 12.71 19.90
N SER A 271 3.34 13.14 19.66
CA SER A 271 2.19 12.75 20.48
C SER A 271 1.72 11.35 20.07
N TYR A 272 1.69 10.43 21.03
CA TYR A 272 1.27 9.04 20.82
C TYR A 272 0.26 8.59 21.87
N HIS A 273 -0.52 7.58 21.50
CA HIS A 273 -1.64 6.99 22.25
C HIS A 273 -1.70 5.47 21.99
N HIS A 274 -2.63 4.73 22.63
CA HIS A 274 -2.68 3.26 22.53
C HIS A 274 -2.91 2.77 21.10
N GLU A 275 -3.69 3.49 20.31
CA GLU A 275 -3.89 3.23 18.88
C GLU A 275 -2.63 3.46 18.04
N SER A 276 -1.68 4.28 18.51
CA SER A 276 -0.36 4.46 17.87
C SER A 276 0.51 3.21 18.01
N VAL A 277 0.44 2.57 19.19
CA VAL A 277 1.12 1.29 19.46
C VAL A 277 0.47 0.17 18.65
N LEU A 278 -0.87 0.12 18.60
CA LEU A 278 -1.58 -0.81 17.73
C LEU A 278 -1.13 -0.66 16.27
N ARG A 279 -1.18 0.57 15.75
CA ARG A 279 -0.75 0.86 14.38
C ARG A 279 0.69 0.42 14.11
N LEU A 280 1.60 0.69 15.06
CA LEU A 280 3.00 0.27 14.96
C LEU A 280 3.12 -1.25 14.83
N MET A 281 2.41 -2.01 15.68
CA MET A 281 2.46 -3.47 15.66
C MET A 281 1.92 -4.03 14.34
N GLU A 282 0.84 -3.47 13.81
CA GLU A 282 0.21 -3.93 12.58
C GLU A 282 1.07 -3.66 11.35
N GLU A 283 1.64 -2.45 11.25
CA GLU A 283 2.56 -2.10 10.18
C GLU A 283 3.84 -2.95 10.24
N ALA A 284 4.35 -3.20 11.45
CA ALA A 284 5.50 -4.08 11.65
C ALA A 284 5.19 -5.49 11.12
N LEU A 285 4.02 -6.05 11.45
CA LEU A 285 3.56 -7.36 10.98
C LEU A 285 3.22 -7.40 9.48
N GLY A 286 3.24 -6.26 8.79
CA GLY A 286 2.91 -6.16 7.36
C GLY A 286 1.42 -6.29 7.08
N LEU A 287 0.57 -6.02 8.08
CA LEU A 287 -0.88 -5.94 7.91
C LEU A 287 -1.23 -4.68 7.11
N THR A 288 -2.30 -4.75 6.32
CA THR A 288 -2.74 -3.67 5.43
C THR A 288 -4.13 -3.12 5.76
N GLU A 289 -4.83 -3.82 6.64
CA GLU A 289 -6.11 -3.42 7.24
C GLU A 289 -5.87 -3.28 8.74
N PHE A 290 -6.52 -2.30 9.35
CA PHE A 290 -6.28 -1.89 10.72
C PHE A 290 -7.65 -1.59 11.36
N PRO A 291 -7.92 -1.99 12.61
CA PRO A 291 -9.19 -1.78 13.29
C PRO A 291 -9.25 -0.39 13.94
N GLY A 292 -10.48 0.08 14.17
CA GLY A 292 -10.73 1.28 14.98
C GLY A 292 -9.90 2.51 14.58
N ALA A 293 -9.34 3.19 15.58
CA ALA A 293 -8.56 4.40 15.41
C ALA A 293 -7.19 4.18 14.76
N SER A 294 -6.61 2.96 14.78
CA SER A 294 -5.33 2.70 14.11
C SER A 294 -5.46 2.75 12.58
N SER A 295 -6.67 2.55 12.03
CA SER A 295 -6.99 2.68 10.60
C SER A 295 -6.78 4.07 10.01
N ASN A 296 -6.86 5.10 10.84
CA ASN A 296 -7.03 6.46 10.37
C ASN A 296 -5.84 7.35 10.75
N PRO A 297 -4.75 7.38 9.95
CA PRO A 297 -3.52 8.08 10.32
C PRO A 297 -3.69 9.59 10.53
N ASN A 298 -4.84 10.17 10.17
CA ASN A 298 -5.12 11.61 10.23
C ASN A 298 -6.54 12.00 10.73
N GLY A 299 -7.44 11.07 11.06
CA GLY A 299 -8.88 11.38 11.08
C GLY A 299 -9.58 11.46 12.42
N ALA A 300 -8.82 11.54 13.52
CA ALA A 300 -9.31 12.13 14.77
C ALA A 300 -8.27 13.04 15.45
N LEU A 301 -7.01 13.03 15.00
CA LEU A 301 -5.87 13.53 15.76
C LEU A 301 -5.03 14.46 14.87
N THR A 302 -4.63 15.61 15.41
CA THR A 302 -3.76 16.58 14.73
C THR A 302 -2.29 16.16 14.66
N ALA A 303 -1.95 14.91 15.03
CA ALA A 303 -0.60 14.37 15.05
C ALA A 303 -0.54 12.98 14.38
N PRO A 304 0.59 12.61 13.74
CA PRO A 304 0.73 11.30 13.10
C PRO A 304 0.65 10.17 14.13
N ILE A 305 -0.30 9.25 13.96
CA ILE A 305 -0.45 8.00 14.73
C ILE A 305 0.76 7.05 14.54
N ASN A 306 1.57 7.30 13.50
CA ASN A 306 2.64 6.41 13.10
C ASN A 306 3.92 6.62 13.94
N MET A 307 4.39 5.56 14.61
CA MET A 307 5.62 5.54 15.41
C MET A 307 6.89 5.15 14.61
N SER A 308 6.91 5.38 13.30
CA SER A 308 8.05 5.03 12.43
C SER A 308 9.30 5.87 12.68
N ASP A 309 9.17 6.98 13.39
CA ASP A 309 10.30 7.82 13.79
C ASP A 309 11.22 7.12 14.80
N PHE A 310 10.76 6.09 15.51
CA PHE A 310 11.59 5.26 16.39
C PHE A 310 12.65 4.47 15.65
N PHE A 311 12.34 4.13 14.41
CA PHE A 311 13.28 3.40 13.57
C PHE A 311 14.15 4.40 12.88
N THR A 312 15.38 3.97 12.61
CA THR A 312 16.09 4.61 11.52
C THR A 312 15.12 4.51 10.34
N THR A 313 14.94 5.59 9.58
CA THR A 313 14.64 5.35 8.17
C THR A 313 15.63 4.26 7.77
N GLY A 314 15.24 3.33 6.92
CA GLY A 314 16.29 2.81 6.07
C GLY A 314 17.05 4.04 5.55
N SER A 315 18.21 4.35 6.13
CA SER A 315 19.39 4.54 5.33
C SER A 315 19.66 3.16 4.74
N THR A 316 18.74 2.68 3.91
CA THR A 316 19.11 2.26 2.58
C THR A 316 20.12 3.31 2.18
N GLY A 317 21.39 2.93 2.06
CA GLY A 317 22.30 3.78 1.35
C GLY A 317 21.57 4.35 0.14
N SER A 318 21.55 5.67 -0.02
CA SER A 318 20.73 6.28 -1.06
C SER A 318 21.18 5.71 -2.40
N VAL A 319 20.37 4.84 -2.99
CA VAL A 319 20.60 4.43 -4.37
C VAL A 319 20.15 5.58 -5.27
N THR A 320 20.75 5.74 -6.44
CA THR A 320 20.42 6.88 -7.32
C THR A 320 19.90 6.34 -8.65
N PHE A 321 18.85 6.97 -9.19
CA PHE A 321 18.44 6.68 -10.56
C PHE A 321 19.55 7.10 -11.54
N THR A 322 19.89 6.23 -12.48
CA THR A 322 20.90 6.56 -13.52
C THR A 322 20.38 7.56 -14.57
N ALA A 323 19.08 7.86 -14.56
CA ALA A 323 18.44 8.81 -15.47
C ALA A 323 17.35 9.61 -14.73
N SER A 324 17.18 10.88 -15.10
CA SER A 324 16.14 11.77 -14.55
C SER A 324 14.86 11.79 -15.38
N SER A 325 14.85 11.15 -16.54
CA SER A 325 13.64 11.01 -17.38
C SER A 325 13.68 9.78 -18.29
N LEU A 326 12.50 9.26 -18.63
CA LEU A 326 12.28 8.24 -19.65
C LEU A 326 11.22 8.74 -20.64
N GLY A 327 11.62 8.84 -21.91
CA GLY A 327 10.74 9.20 -23.03
C GLY A 327 10.36 7.96 -23.83
N PHE A 328 9.13 7.49 -23.64
CA PHE A 328 8.58 6.33 -24.34
C PHE A 328 8.21 6.68 -25.78
N PRO A 329 8.32 5.72 -26.73
CA PRO A 329 7.82 5.91 -28.07
C PRO A 329 6.29 6.07 -28.07
N SER A 330 5.75 6.66 -29.15
CA SER A 330 4.32 6.68 -29.39
C SER A 330 3.76 5.26 -29.35
N THR A 331 2.79 5.03 -28.45
CA THR A 331 2.21 3.71 -28.19
C THR A 331 0.72 3.78 -28.44
N ASN A 332 0.19 2.85 -29.25
CA ASN A 332 -1.24 2.73 -29.48
C ASN A 332 -1.96 2.34 -28.18
N ASP A 333 -3.19 2.79 -28.00
CA ASP A 333 -4.02 2.36 -26.88
C ASP A 333 -4.23 0.84 -26.86
N GLY A 334 -4.18 0.25 -25.67
CA GLY A 334 -4.23 -1.21 -25.48
C GLY A 334 -2.95 -1.97 -25.88
N SER A 335 -1.88 -1.28 -26.28
CA SER A 335 -0.53 -1.84 -26.48
C SER A 335 0.43 -1.36 -25.40
N THR A 336 1.59 -2.01 -25.27
CA THR A 336 2.62 -1.64 -24.28
C THR A 336 3.96 -1.32 -24.92
N SER A 337 4.71 -0.38 -24.35
CA SER A 337 6.16 -0.20 -24.60
C SER A 337 6.91 -0.20 -23.27
N SER A 338 8.17 -0.63 -23.25
CA SER A 338 8.97 -0.71 -22.02
C SER A 338 10.35 -0.08 -22.22
N LEU A 339 10.83 0.60 -21.19
CA LEU A 339 12.18 1.14 -21.07
C LEU A 339 12.76 0.72 -19.70
N THR A 340 14.07 0.87 -19.53
CA THR A 340 14.74 0.52 -18.27
C THR A 340 15.48 1.72 -17.70
N VAL A 341 15.55 1.81 -16.38
CA VAL A 341 16.41 2.74 -15.64
C VAL A 341 17.29 1.95 -14.67
N GLY A 342 18.56 2.34 -14.55
CA GLY A 342 19.49 1.76 -13.58
C GLY A 342 19.30 2.39 -12.20
N ILE A 343 19.57 1.60 -11.17
CA ILE A 343 19.54 2.00 -9.77
C ILE A 343 20.92 1.71 -9.19
N ASP A 344 21.71 2.75 -9.00
CA ASP A 344 23.10 2.63 -8.56
C ASP A 344 23.19 2.69 -7.03
N ASN A 345 23.75 1.65 -6.42
CA ASN A 345 24.11 1.62 -5.02
C ASN A 345 25.60 1.88 -4.84
N THR A 346 25.97 3.13 -4.57
CA THR A 346 27.35 3.53 -4.27
C THR A 346 27.74 3.33 -2.80
N THR A 347 26.86 2.68 -2.01
CA THR A 347 27.09 2.48 -0.58
C THR A 347 27.66 1.10 -0.28
N LEU A 348 28.14 0.93 0.95
CA LEU A 348 28.78 -0.29 1.42
C LEU A 348 27.77 -1.33 1.96
N SER A 349 26.47 -1.14 1.77
CA SER A 349 25.42 -2.01 2.31
C SER A 349 24.37 -2.32 1.27
N LEU A 350 23.71 -3.49 1.40
CA LEU A 350 22.57 -3.89 0.58
C LEU A 350 21.42 -2.89 0.75
N VAL A 351 20.75 -2.54 -0.34
CA VAL A 351 19.59 -1.64 -0.34
C VAL A 351 18.39 -2.33 -1.00
N THR A 352 17.22 -2.26 -0.38
CA THR A 352 15.96 -2.79 -0.93
C THR A 352 15.01 -1.63 -1.24
N PRO A 353 15.08 -1.05 -2.46
CA PRO A 353 14.25 0.09 -2.81
C PRO A 353 12.79 -0.34 -3.06
N VAL A 354 11.86 0.56 -2.75
CA VAL A 354 10.43 0.40 -3.08
C VAL A 354 10.02 1.53 -4.01
N PHE A 355 9.47 1.21 -5.19
CA PHE A 355 9.15 2.19 -6.22
C PHE A 355 7.66 2.54 -6.24
N SER A 356 7.37 3.80 -6.55
CA SER A 356 6.02 4.30 -6.74
C SER A 356 5.94 5.20 -7.97
N ILE A 357 4.82 5.16 -8.68
CA ILE A 357 4.53 6.05 -9.81
C ILE A 357 3.34 6.93 -9.44
N ALA A 358 3.50 8.24 -9.58
CA ALA A 358 2.46 9.22 -9.27
C ALA A 358 2.32 10.27 -10.39
N GLY A 359 1.23 11.03 -10.36
CA GLY A 359 0.94 12.09 -11.34
C GLY A 359 -0.29 11.80 -12.18
N THR A 360 -0.57 12.71 -13.13
CA THR A 360 -1.83 12.77 -13.89
C THR A 360 -2.19 11.47 -14.62
N ASN A 361 -1.18 10.75 -15.15
CA ASN A 361 -1.39 9.51 -15.90
C ASN A 361 -0.67 8.32 -15.25
N ALA A 362 -0.53 8.30 -13.92
CA ALA A 362 0.23 7.26 -13.22
C ALA A 362 -0.20 5.83 -13.56
N THR A 363 -1.50 5.59 -13.72
CA THR A 363 -2.09 4.28 -14.07
C THR A 363 -1.69 3.76 -15.45
N ASP A 364 -1.21 4.65 -16.33
CA ASP A 364 -0.76 4.29 -17.67
C ASP A 364 0.68 3.73 -17.63
N PHE A 365 1.34 3.75 -16.47
CA PHE A 365 2.70 3.26 -16.27
C PHE A 365 2.75 2.22 -15.15
N SER A 366 3.65 1.26 -15.28
CA SER A 366 3.97 0.29 -14.21
C SER A 366 5.49 0.08 -14.15
N SER A 367 5.99 -0.38 -13.00
CA SER A 367 7.40 -0.70 -12.82
C SER A 367 7.57 -2.09 -12.24
N SER A 368 8.58 -2.83 -12.70
CA SER A 368 8.89 -4.17 -12.19
C SER A 368 10.39 -4.46 -12.24
N GLY A 369 10.81 -5.38 -11.37
CA GLY A 369 12.21 -5.71 -11.13
C GLY A 369 12.84 -4.87 -10.02
N CYS A 370 14.11 -5.14 -9.78
CA CYS A 370 14.94 -4.42 -8.82
C CYS A 370 14.46 -4.37 -7.35
N SER A 371 14.22 -5.55 -6.76
CA SER A 371 13.85 -5.68 -5.35
C SER A 371 15.01 -5.46 -4.36
N SER A 372 16.26 -5.60 -4.81
CA SER A 372 17.45 -5.38 -3.98
C SER A 372 18.67 -5.00 -4.82
N VAL A 373 19.54 -4.14 -4.29
CA VAL A 373 20.78 -3.67 -4.92
C VAL A 373 21.93 -3.89 -3.95
N ALA A 374 22.83 -4.81 -4.27
CA ALA A 374 24.01 -5.09 -3.45
C ALA A 374 24.91 -3.85 -3.31
N ALA A 375 25.73 -3.82 -2.26
CA ALA A 375 26.72 -2.78 -2.06
C ALA A 375 27.63 -2.61 -3.30
N ASN A 376 27.92 -1.37 -3.70
CA ASN A 376 28.72 -1.04 -4.89
C ASN A 376 28.24 -1.73 -6.17
N SER A 377 26.92 -1.85 -6.35
CA SER A 377 26.32 -2.55 -7.49
C SER A 377 25.20 -1.72 -8.12
N THR A 378 24.81 -2.12 -9.32
CA THR A 378 23.71 -1.52 -10.07
C THR A 378 22.67 -2.58 -10.34
N CYS A 379 21.41 -2.18 -10.28
CA CYS A 379 20.28 -3.02 -10.58
C CYS A 379 19.38 -2.34 -11.62
N THR A 380 18.66 -3.14 -12.43
CA THR A 380 17.83 -2.63 -13.52
C THR A 380 16.35 -2.69 -13.16
N LEU A 381 15.68 -1.55 -13.21
CA LEU A 381 14.23 -1.43 -13.07
C LEU A 381 13.61 -1.29 -14.47
N THR A 382 12.61 -2.11 -14.78
CA THR A 382 11.83 -2.02 -16.02
C THR A 382 10.60 -1.17 -15.77
N VAL A 383 10.35 -0.17 -16.62
CA VAL A 383 9.16 0.68 -16.58
C VAL A 383 8.38 0.45 -17.88
N THR A 384 7.10 0.13 -17.76
CA THR A 384 6.19 -0.18 -18.88
C THR A 384 5.13 0.90 -19.00
N PHE A 385 4.97 1.47 -20.20
CA PHE A 385 3.89 2.36 -20.58
C PHE A 385 2.80 1.58 -21.32
N SER A 386 1.57 1.65 -20.81
CA SER A 386 0.38 0.92 -21.27
C SER A 386 -0.83 1.87 -21.31
N PRO A 387 -0.97 2.70 -22.36
CA PRO A 387 -2.11 3.60 -22.46
C PRO A 387 -3.44 2.81 -22.46
N PRO A 388 -4.43 3.19 -21.62
CA PRO A 388 -5.73 2.55 -21.62
C PRO A 388 -6.47 2.84 -22.93
N THR A 389 -7.42 1.98 -23.30
CA THR A 389 -8.27 2.15 -24.50
C THR A 389 -8.92 3.54 -24.50
N GLY A 390 -8.84 4.25 -25.63
CA GLY A 390 -9.32 5.62 -25.79
C GLY A 390 -8.35 6.72 -25.34
N ALA A 391 -7.17 6.38 -24.82
CA ALA A 391 -6.15 7.36 -24.49
C ALA A 391 -5.56 8.03 -25.74
N SER A 392 -5.40 9.34 -25.72
CA SER A 392 -4.68 10.13 -26.72
C SER A 392 -3.78 11.18 -26.07
N GLY A 393 -2.82 11.67 -26.85
CA GLY A 393 -1.97 12.80 -26.52
C GLY A 393 -0.81 12.43 -25.60
N THR A 394 -0.09 13.45 -25.15
CA THR A 394 1.01 13.28 -24.21
C THR A 394 0.49 12.81 -22.86
N ARG A 395 1.17 11.82 -22.30
CA ARG A 395 0.88 11.17 -21.04
C ARG A 395 2.11 11.31 -20.17
N SER A 396 1.93 11.74 -18.93
CA SER A 396 3.06 11.95 -18.02
C SER A 396 2.78 11.47 -16.60
N ALA A 397 3.85 10.99 -15.99
CA ALA A 397 3.91 10.57 -14.61
C ALA A 397 5.32 10.81 -14.06
N THR A 398 5.51 10.58 -12.77
CA THR A 398 6.81 10.65 -12.11
C THR A 398 7.03 9.36 -11.34
N LEU A 399 8.17 8.73 -11.56
CA LEU A 399 8.66 7.60 -10.80
C LEU A 399 9.55 8.12 -9.66
N SER A 400 9.28 7.63 -8.46
CA SER A 400 10.05 7.86 -7.24
C SER A 400 10.24 6.54 -6.50
N GLY A 401 11.09 6.53 -5.46
CA GLY A 401 11.21 5.35 -4.61
C GLY A 401 11.67 5.68 -3.19
N ILE A 402 11.23 4.87 -2.24
CA ILE A 402 11.71 4.90 -0.86
C ILE A 402 13.15 4.38 -0.87
N GLY A 403 14.07 5.17 -0.32
CA GLY A 403 15.50 4.85 -0.30
C GLY A 403 16.26 5.17 -1.59
N VAL A 404 15.62 5.90 -2.53
CA VAL A 404 16.21 6.31 -3.81
C VAL A 404 16.31 7.83 -3.90
N THR A 405 17.48 8.36 -4.26
CA THR A 405 17.66 9.79 -4.55
C THR A 405 17.25 10.13 -5.97
N GLY A 406 16.49 11.22 -6.08
CA GLY A 406 16.00 11.77 -7.34
C GLY A 406 14.63 11.21 -7.74
N THR A 407 14.14 11.71 -8.86
CA THR A 407 12.92 11.22 -9.49
C THR A 407 13.17 11.05 -10.99
N VAL A 408 12.35 10.22 -11.63
CA VAL A 408 12.39 10.01 -13.08
C VAL A 408 11.08 10.51 -13.68
N GLY A 409 11.15 11.55 -14.50
CA GLY A 409 10.02 12.01 -15.29
C GLY A 409 9.66 10.99 -16.38
N LEU A 410 8.44 10.48 -16.37
CA LEU A 410 7.94 9.55 -17.38
C LEU A 410 7.10 10.33 -18.39
N THR A 411 7.43 10.23 -19.67
CA THR A 411 6.62 10.82 -20.75
C THR A 411 6.42 9.83 -21.88
N GLY A 412 5.21 9.75 -22.40
CA GLY A 412 4.86 8.95 -23.58
C GLY A 412 3.74 9.61 -24.37
N THR A 413 3.56 9.24 -25.63
CA THR A 413 2.40 9.69 -26.42
C THR A 413 1.46 8.52 -26.63
N ALA A 414 0.26 8.62 -26.04
CA ALA A 414 -0.82 7.73 -26.39
C ALA A 414 -1.35 8.13 -27.77
N VAL A 415 -1.33 7.18 -28.69
CA VAL A 415 -2.03 7.33 -29.96
C VAL A 415 -3.36 6.63 -29.78
N SER A 416 -4.46 7.38 -29.76
CA SER A 416 -5.77 6.74 -29.82
C SER A 416 -5.82 5.96 -31.12
N GLY A 417 -5.84 4.63 -30.99
CA GLY A 417 -6.37 3.76 -32.00
C GLY A 417 -7.83 4.12 -32.13
N SER A 418 -8.13 5.06 -33.03
CA SER A 418 -9.41 5.09 -33.68
C SER A 418 -9.75 3.64 -34.03
N THR A 419 -10.87 3.14 -33.53
CA THR A 419 -11.48 1.87 -33.93
C THR A 419 -11.89 1.85 -35.41
N THR A 420 -11.30 2.69 -36.25
CA THR A 420 -11.26 2.51 -37.69
C THR A 420 -10.00 1.71 -38.05
N SER A 421 -10.08 0.38 -37.97
CA SER A 421 -9.22 -0.46 -38.83
C SER A 421 -9.59 -0.11 -40.28
N SER A 422 -8.83 0.78 -40.92
CA SER A 422 -9.23 1.48 -42.15
C SER A 422 -8.69 0.80 -43.39
N PHE A 423 -8.90 -0.51 -43.51
CA PHE A 423 -8.49 -1.19 -44.74
C PHE A 423 -9.10 -0.46 -45.94
N ALA A 424 -8.28 -0.23 -46.97
CA ALA A 424 -8.69 0.54 -48.13
C ALA A 424 -8.97 -0.41 -49.29
N VAL A 425 -9.99 -0.08 -50.08
CA VAL A 425 -10.27 -0.74 -51.37
C VAL A 425 -9.88 0.20 -52.51
N SER A 426 -9.16 -0.32 -53.50
CA SER A 426 -8.81 0.45 -54.69
C SER A 426 -8.84 -0.43 -55.95
N PRO A 427 -9.50 0.00 -57.03
CA PRO A 427 -10.30 1.23 -57.16
C PRO A 427 -11.66 1.15 -56.44
N THR A 428 -12.28 2.30 -56.16
CA THR A 428 -13.62 2.40 -55.54
C THR A 428 -14.78 2.27 -56.54
N SER A 429 -14.48 2.13 -57.83
CA SER A 429 -15.48 1.82 -58.85
C SER A 429 -14.90 0.95 -59.97
N LEU A 430 -15.73 0.09 -60.54
CA LEU A 430 -15.41 -0.75 -61.69
C LEU A 430 -16.51 -0.65 -62.75
N THR A 431 -16.10 -0.46 -64.01
CA THR A 431 -17.01 -0.43 -65.17
C THR A 431 -16.67 -1.54 -66.16
N PHE A 432 -17.68 -2.30 -66.59
CA PHE A 432 -17.56 -3.45 -67.47
C PHE A 432 -18.37 -3.23 -68.77
N HIS A 433 -17.80 -3.66 -69.90
CA HIS A 433 -18.40 -3.45 -71.23
C HIS A 433 -18.57 -4.76 -72.01
N GLN A 434 -18.16 -5.90 -71.44
CA GLN A 434 -18.18 -7.20 -72.08
C GLN A 434 -18.58 -8.29 -71.09
N VAL A 435 -19.42 -9.23 -71.53
CA VAL A 435 -19.82 -10.43 -70.76
C VAL A 435 -18.58 -11.27 -70.43
N GLY A 436 -18.47 -11.73 -69.18
CA GLY A 436 -17.36 -12.56 -68.71
C GLY A 436 -16.07 -11.80 -68.43
N SER A 437 -16.03 -10.48 -68.63
CA SER A 437 -14.84 -9.68 -68.31
C SER A 437 -14.62 -9.60 -66.80
N THR A 438 -13.36 -9.68 -66.41
CA THR A 438 -12.92 -9.64 -65.01
C THR A 438 -12.15 -8.36 -64.73
N LYS A 439 -12.35 -7.76 -63.56
CA LYS A 439 -11.55 -6.65 -63.02
C LYS A 439 -11.23 -6.89 -61.56
N SER A 440 -10.20 -6.23 -61.05
CA SER A 440 -9.69 -6.49 -59.70
C SER A 440 -9.86 -5.28 -58.79
N VAL A 441 -10.12 -5.55 -57.51
CA VAL A 441 -10.07 -4.61 -56.39
C VAL A 441 -8.98 -5.08 -55.44
N THR A 442 -8.02 -4.21 -55.13
CA THR A 442 -7.01 -4.46 -54.10
C THR A 442 -7.56 -4.04 -52.75
N VAL A 443 -7.48 -4.93 -51.76
CA VAL A 443 -7.78 -4.65 -50.37
C VAL A 443 -6.45 -4.53 -49.63
N THR A 444 -6.17 -3.37 -49.06
CA THR A 444 -4.93 -3.12 -48.32
C THR A 444 -5.22 -3.01 -46.84
N ASN A 445 -4.59 -3.85 -46.02
CA ASN A 445 -4.61 -3.69 -44.57
C ASN A 445 -3.70 -2.52 -44.19
N THR A 446 -4.29 -1.40 -43.82
CA THR A 446 -3.59 -0.18 -43.42
C THR A 446 -3.16 -0.20 -41.94
N SER A 447 -3.48 -1.27 -41.19
CA SER A 447 -2.97 -1.46 -39.84
C SER A 447 -1.46 -1.67 -39.85
N THR A 448 -0.79 -1.14 -38.82
CA THR A 448 0.65 -1.32 -38.58
C THR A 448 0.97 -2.48 -37.66
N SER A 449 -0.02 -3.08 -36.98
CA SER A 449 0.21 -4.07 -35.92
C SER A 449 -0.73 -5.28 -35.91
N SER A 450 -1.86 -5.23 -36.62
CA SER A 450 -2.92 -6.25 -36.53
C SER A 450 -3.26 -6.85 -37.88
N SER A 451 -3.52 -8.16 -37.93
CA SER A 451 -4.01 -8.82 -39.14
C SER A 451 -5.49 -8.50 -39.38
N LEU A 452 -5.85 -8.19 -40.63
CA LEU A 452 -7.23 -7.99 -41.07
C LEU A 452 -7.88 -9.34 -41.38
N THR A 453 -8.95 -9.69 -40.67
CA THR A 453 -9.71 -10.92 -40.92
C THR A 453 -11.06 -10.60 -41.55
N PHE A 454 -11.35 -11.16 -42.73
CA PHE A 454 -12.62 -10.91 -43.41
C PHE A 454 -13.78 -11.58 -42.70
N THR A 455 -14.85 -10.82 -42.45
CA THR A 455 -16.12 -11.33 -41.94
C THR A 455 -17.09 -11.61 -43.09
N SER A 456 -17.10 -10.76 -44.13
CA SER A 456 -17.87 -11.01 -45.35
C SER A 456 -17.34 -10.22 -46.53
N ALA A 457 -17.51 -10.76 -47.73
CA ALA A 457 -17.45 -9.98 -48.97
C ALA A 457 -18.63 -10.41 -49.84
N VAL A 458 -19.45 -9.46 -50.28
CA VAL A 458 -20.70 -9.72 -51.02
C VAL A 458 -20.77 -8.80 -52.23
N SER A 459 -21.02 -9.36 -53.41
CA SER A 459 -21.36 -8.62 -54.63
C SER A 459 -22.85 -8.78 -54.96
N THR A 460 -23.47 -7.75 -55.53
CA THR A 460 -24.89 -7.74 -55.90
C THR A 460 -25.11 -7.73 -57.41
N ALA A 461 -26.35 -7.97 -57.86
CA ALA A 461 -26.75 -8.01 -59.27
C ALA A 461 -25.92 -9.03 -60.10
N ASP A 462 -25.55 -8.65 -61.32
CA ASP A 462 -24.88 -9.52 -62.29
C ASP A 462 -23.35 -9.59 -62.09
N PHE A 463 -22.88 -9.41 -60.86
CA PHE A 463 -21.47 -9.41 -60.51
C PHE A 463 -21.16 -10.53 -59.52
N THR A 464 -20.18 -11.37 -59.86
CA THR A 464 -19.64 -12.40 -58.97
C THR A 464 -18.23 -12.02 -58.53
N LYS A 465 -17.79 -12.50 -57.36
CA LYS A 465 -16.45 -12.20 -56.82
C LYS A 465 -15.71 -13.45 -56.38
N ALA A 466 -14.38 -13.43 -56.51
CA ALA A 466 -13.47 -14.47 -56.05
C ALA A 466 -12.16 -13.87 -55.52
N GLY A 467 -11.44 -14.63 -54.70
CA GLY A 467 -10.17 -14.19 -54.11
C GLY A 467 -10.30 -13.49 -52.76
N CYS A 468 -9.15 -13.27 -52.13
CA CYS A 468 -8.99 -12.70 -50.80
C CYS A 468 -9.85 -13.36 -49.68
N SER A 469 -9.55 -14.63 -49.39
CA SER A 469 -10.25 -15.45 -48.39
C SER A 469 -9.48 -15.69 -47.09
N SER A 470 -8.21 -15.31 -47.02
CA SER A 470 -7.35 -15.44 -45.84
C SER A 470 -7.17 -14.10 -45.14
N ALA A 471 -6.76 -14.14 -43.87
CA ALA A 471 -6.36 -12.92 -43.16
C ALA A 471 -5.19 -12.22 -43.87
N VAL A 472 -5.18 -10.89 -43.84
CA VAL A 472 -4.15 -10.04 -44.45
C VAL A 472 -3.31 -9.45 -43.34
N ALA A 473 -2.00 -9.75 -43.31
CA ALA A 473 -1.08 -9.22 -42.31
C ALA A 473 -1.04 -7.67 -42.33
N ALA A 474 -0.58 -7.08 -41.23
CA ALA A 474 -0.36 -5.63 -41.13
C ALA A 474 0.48 -5.12 -42.32
N GLY A 475 0.08 -4.01 -42.92
CA GLY A 475 0.74 -3.40 -44.09
C GLY A 475 0.67 -4.20 -45.40
N SER A 476 0.01 -5.37 -45.42
CA SER A 476 -0.08 -6.22 -46.61
C SER A 476 -1.38 -5.98 -47.40
N SER A 477 -1.50 -6.58 -48.58
CA SER A 477 -2.69 -6.50 -49.41
C SER A 477 -3.09 -7.85 -49.99
N CYS A 478 -4.32 -7.93 -50.47
CA CYS A 478 -4.85 -9.03 -51.24
C CYS A 478 -5.72 -8.49 -52.39
N THR A 479 -6.13 -9.37 -53.30
CA THR A 479 -6.95 -8.98 -54.45
C THR A 479 -8.27 -9.75 -54.50
N ILE A 480 -9.36 -9.02 -54.72
CA ILE A 480 -10.67 -9.56 -55.07
C ILE A 480 -10.88 -9.37 -56.56
N THR A 481 -11.12 -10.45 -57.30
CA THR A 481 -11.50 -10.41 -58.71
C THR A 481 -13.03 -10.41 -58.82
N VAL A 482 -13.56 -9.44 -59.57
CA VAL A 482 -14.99 -9.28 -59.87
C VAL A 482 -15.23 -9.63 -61.34
N THR A 483 -16.20 -10.51 -61.60
CA THR A 483 -16.60 -10.96 -62.94
C THR A 483 -18.00 -10.46 -63.26
N TYR A 484 -18.17 -9.85 -64.43
CA TYR A 484 -19.48 -9.39 -64.91
C TYR A 484 -20.17 -10.47 -65.74
N THR A 485 -21.32 -10.96 -65.25
CA THR A 485 -22.07 -12.09 -65.84
C THR A 485 -23.55 -11.74 -66.05
N PRO A 486 -23.87 -10.77 -66.92
CA PRO A 486 -25.25 -10.38 -67.17
C PRO A 486 -26.02 -11.46 -67.92
N THR A 487 -27.30 -11.61 -67.59
CA THR A 487 -28.22 -12.53 -68.29
C THR A 487 -29.19 -11.82 -69.24
N VAL A 488 -29.22 -10.48 -69.21
CA VAL A 488 -30.06 -9.63 -70.07
C VAL A 488 -29.21 -8.48 -70.62
N ALA A 489 -29.40 -8.12 -71.90
CA ALA A 489 -28.76 -6.93 -72.47
C ALA A 489 -29.32 -5.65 -71.83
N GLY A 490 -28.45 -4.72 -71.45
CA GLY A 490 -28.85 -3.51 -70.73
C GLY A 490 -27.74 -2.95 -69.83
N ALA A 491 -28.06 -1.86 -69.14
CA ALA A 491 -27.19 -1.30 -68.09
C ALA A 491 -27.56 -1.90 -66.73
N VAL A 492 -26.55 -2.32 -65.97
CA VAL A 492 -26.70 -2.93 -64.64
C VAL A 492 -25.80 -2.19 -63.66
N ALA A 493 -26.35 -1.85 -62.49
CA ALA A 493 -25.61 -1.26 -61.39
C ALA A 493 -25.62 -2.24 -60.20
N GLY A 494 -24.49 -2.37 -59.53
CA GLY A 494 -24.30 -3.22 -58.37
C GLY A 494 -23.24 -2.67 -57.44
N THR A 495 -22.98 -3.40 -56.37
CA THR A 495 -22.02 -3.04 -55.33
C THR A 495 -21.23 -4.27 -54.91
N LEU A 496 -19.95 -4.08 -54.59
CA LEU A 496 -19.16 -5.03 -53.80
C LEU A 496 -18.96 -4.41 -52.40
N THR A 497 -19.46 -5.07 -51.36
CA THR A 497 -19.27 -4.69 -49.97
C THR A 497 -18.29 -5.65 -49.31
N VAL A 498 -17.21 -5.13 -48.75
CA VAL A 498 -16.18 -5.87 -48.03
C VAL A 498 -16.27 -5.50 -46.54
N SER A 499 -16.28 -6.50 -45.66
CA SER A 499 -16.36 -6.34 -44.21
C SER A 499 -15.31 -7.22 -43.54
N ALA A 500 -14.71 -6.70 -42.47
CA ALA A 500 -13.63 -7.34 -41.74
C ALA A 500 -13.71 -7.01 -40.24
N SER A 501 -13.04 -7.82 -39.42
CA SER A 501 -13.01 -7.70 -37.96
C SER A 501 -12.48 -6.33 -37.52
N GLY A 502 -13.25 -5.60 -36.71
CA GLY A 502 -12.83 -4.32 -36.13
C GLY A 502 -12.70 -3.16 -37.14
N ALA A 503 -13.33 -3.26 -38.32
CA ALA A 503 -13.27 -2.30 -39.41
C ALA A 503 -14.67 -1.89 -39.92
N SER A 504 -14.85 -0.63 -40.33
CA SER A 504 -16.04 -0.21 -41.08
C SER A 504 -16.08 -0.87 -42.47
N PRO A 505 -17.24 -1.36 -42.94
CA PRO A 505 -17.37 -1.93 -44.28
C PRO A 505 -16.95 -0.96 -45.39
N GLN A 506 -16.26 -1.46 -46.41
CA GLN A 506 -15.87 -0.71 -47.60
C GLN A 506 -16.73 -1.12 -48.80
N THR A 507 -17.11 -0.16 -49.63
CA THR A 507 -17.97 -0.39 -50.80
C THR A 507 -17.30 0.02 -52.11
N VAL A 508 -17.41 -0.82 -53.13
CA VAL A 508 -16.98 -0.53 -54.51
C VAL A 508 -18.19 -0.51 -55.42
N SER A 509 -18.38 0.58 -56.16
CA SER A 509 -19.48 0.73 -57.12
C SER A 509 -19.20 -0.08 -58.40
N LEU A 510 -20.16 -0.90 -58.82
CA LEU A 510 -20.04 -1.75 -60.01
C LEU A 510 -21.04 -1.30 -61.08
N THR A 511 -20.56 -1.10 -62.30
CA THR A 511 -21.39 -0.72 -63.45
C THR A 511 -21.08 -1.61 -64.63
N GLY A 512 -22.10 -2.10 -65.32
CA GLY A 512 -21.96 -2.96 -66.48
C GLY A 512 -22.93 -2.53 -67.57
N LYS A 513 -22.50 -2.56 -68.83
CA LYS A 513 -23.40 -2.37 -69.97
C LYS A 513 -23.00 -3.29 -71.12
N VAL A 514 -23.96 -4.08 -71.59
CA VAL A 514 -23.80 -4.93 -72.78
C VAL A 514 -24.94 -4.67 -73.76
N HIS A 515 -24.59 -4.53 -75.04
CA HIS A 515 -25.55 -4.24 -76.12
C HIS A 515 -26.10 -5.51 -76.78
N LYS A 516 -25.38 -6.63 -76.66
CA LYS A 516 -25.75 -7.98 -77.09
C LYS A 516 -25.10 -8.98 -76.12
N LEU A 517 -25.80 -10.06 -75.79
CA LEU A 517 -25.30 -11.13 -74.91
C LEU A 517 -24.44 -12.13 -75.67
#